data_AF-A0A8S2UCB1-F1
#
_entry.id   AF-A0A8S2UCB1-F1
#
_cell.length_a   1.000
_cell.length_b   1.000
_cell.length_c   1.000
_cell.angle_alpha   90.00
_cell.angle_beta   90.00
_cell.angle_gamma   90.00
#
_symmetry.space_group_name_H-M   'P 1'
#
loop_
_entity.id
_entity.type
_entity.pdbx_description
1 polymer ?
#
loop_
_entity_poly.entity_id
_entity_poly.type
_entity_poly.pdbx_seq_one_letter_code
_entity_poly.pdbx_strand_id
1 'polypeptide(L)'
;TNHIINLNMIYEQPIQNLPKYFVLSDSHGKYFPPYHRTAQYQLVIKSISGLQWNNPWQQELSVNNLIESTSIKSIISTCAGIIFMVGTNSIRSWSASEIIQDIVNITQSIRSTYDHLNHINKISYNHLNVDGLHIRAKHTSLIFNIILDNITCLLNKTNKIKNSQRSSEAKSRRNKRVHQRQKQQQQSHIIFRLVDTIWKLKDIKQYLRYKQIKYSGLPDIHNNKLYVQFNNSINLQHAEQCLALGEFDSSHYRIWMTHERP
;
A
#
# COMPACT_ATOMS: atom_id res chain seq x y z
N THR A 1 35.31 29.94 -49.71
CA THR A 1 35.64 29.45 -48.35
C THR A 1 34.47 28.64 -47.83
N ASN A 2 34.48 27.32 -48.10
CA ASN A 2 33.42 26.40 -47.71
C ASN A 2 33.83 25.70 -46.40
N HIS A 3 33.12 25.99 -45.31
CA HIS A 3 33.26 25.25 -44.06
C HIS A 3 32.39 23.99 -44.12
N ILE A 4 33.04 22.85 -44.35
CA ILE A 4 32.45 21.52 -44.17
C ILE A 4 32.39 21.27 -42.67
N ILE A 5 31.19 21.31 -42.09
CA ILE A 5 30.94 20.92 -40.70
C ILE A 5 30.95 19.38 -40.67
N ASN A 6 32.03 18.83 -40.15
CA ASN A 6 32.15 17.41 -39.87
C ASN A 6 31.23 17.09 -38.67
N LEU A 7 30.04 16.55 -38.96
CA LEU A 7 29.15 16.00 -37.95
C LEU A 7 29.84 14.78 -37.35
N ASN A 8 30.42 14.97 -36.16
CA ASN A 8 31.00 13.92 -35.35
C ASN A 8 30.03 12.73 -35.29
N MET A 9 30.50 11.59 -35.83
CA MET A 9 29.95 10.29 -35.51
C MET A 9 29.89 10.17 -34.00
N ILE A 10 28.67 10.21 -33.45
CA ILE A 10 28.41 9.78 -32.09
C ILE A 10 28.69 8.28 -32.09
N TYR A 11 29.89 7.90 -31.67
CA TYR A 11 30.21 6.50 -31.39
C TYR A 11 29.21 6.03 -30.33
N GLU A 12 28.21 5.24 -30.75
CA GLU A 12 27.39 4.47 -29.84
C GLU A 12 28.34 3.60 -29.03
N GLN A 13 28.55 3.98 -27.77
CA GLN A 13 29.35 3.19 -26.85
C GLN A 13 28.70 1.80 -26.77
N PRO A 14 29.47 0.71 -26.92
CA PRO A 14 28.93 -0.64 -26.88
C PRO A 14 28.10 -0.81 -25.61
N ILE A 15 26.87 -1.31 -25.78
CA ILE A 15 25.92 -1.50 -24.69
C ILE A 15 26.57 -2.42 -23.66
N GLN A 16 27.13 -1.85 -22.59
CA GLN A 16 27.65 -2.64 -21.49
C GLN A 16 26.51 -3.49 -20.94
N ASN A 17 26.74 -4.81 -20.87
CA ASN A 17 25.85 -5.76 -20.20
C ASN A 17 25.84 -5.45 -18.69
N LEU A 18 25.02 -4.49 -18.30
CA LEU A 18 24.85 -4.11 -16.91
C LEU A 18 24.04 -5.18 -16.16
N PRO A 19 24.39 -5.51 -14.91
CA PRO A 19 23.58 -6.40 -14.09
C PRO A 19 22.16 -5.84 -13.92
N LYS A 20 21.17 -6.70 -14.16
CA LYS A 20 19.75 -6.38 -14.08
C LYS A 20 19.18 -6.90 -12.78
N TYR A 21 18.57 -6.06 -11.96
CA TYR A 21 17.87 -6.46 -10.74
C TYR A 21 16.36 -6.32 -10.93
N PHE A 22 15.63 -7.28 -10.38
CA PHE A 22 14.17 -7.27 -10.38
C PHE A 22 13.67 -6.80 -9.02
N VAL A 23 12.76 -5.82 -9.00
CA VAL A 23 12.10 -5.36 -7.78
C VAL A 23 10.62 -5.69 -7.89
N LEU A 24 10.13 -6.54 -7.00
CA LEU A 24 8.70 -6.82 -6.84
C LEU A 24 8.20 -6.14 -5.56
N SER A 25 7.25 -5.23 -5.71
CA SER A 25 6.77 -4.40 -4.60
C SER A 25 5.26 -4.32 -4.54
N ASP A 26 4.74 -4.09 -3.33
CA ASP A 26 3.37 -3.66 -3.14
C ASP A 26 3.15 -2.19 -3.61
N SER A 27 2.11 -1.53 -3.10
CA SER A 27 1.79 -0.14 -3.46
C SER A 27 2.87 0.89 -3.10
N HIS A 28 3.89 0.53 -2.31
CA HIS A 28 5.01 1.40 -1.98
C HIS A 28 5.98 1.56 -3.16
N GLY A 29 6.10 0.56 -4.03
CA GLY A 29 7.00 0.61 -5.19
C GLY A 29 6.57 1.61 -6.28
N LYS A 30 5.29 2.02 -6.30
CA LYS A 30 4.71 2.89 -7.35
C LYS A 30 5.36 4.27 -7.48
N TYR A 31 6.20 4.65 -6.51
CA TYR A 31 6.93 5.91 -6.53
C TYR A 31 8.27 5.82 -7.27
N PHE A 32 8.71 4.61 -7.62
CA PHE A 32 9.86 4.36 -8.46
C PHE A 32 9.42 4.20 -9.92
N PRO A 33 10.24 4.63 -10.89
CA PRO A 33 9.96 4.38 -12.30
C PRO A 33 10.01 2.86 -12.59
N PRO A 34 9.16 2.32 -13.48
CA PRO A 34 9.10 0.89 -13.77
C PRO A 34 10.42 0.34 -14.35
N TYR A 35 11.22 1.23 -14.94
CA TYR A 35 12.57 0.94 -15.40
C TYR A 35 13.50 2.04 -14.90
N HIS A 36 14.63 1.65 -14.32
CA HIS A 36 15.67 2.58 -13.89
C HIS A 36 17.03 2.06 -14.34
N ARG A 37 17.81 2.86 -15.05
CA ARG A 37 19.15 2.50 -15.50
C ARG A 37 20.16 3.48 -14.94
N THR A 38 21.23 2.94 -14.39
CA THR A 38 22.41 3.70 -13.97
C THR A 38 23.61 3.29 -14.84
N ALA A 39 24.78 3.86 -14.60
CA ALA A 39 26.02 3.40 -15.22
C ALA A 39 26.46 2.01 -14.73
N GLN A 40 25.79 1.43 -13.73
CA GLN A 40 26.26 0.25 -13.00
C GLN A 40 25.27 -0.90 -12.99
N TYR A 41 23.97 -0.62 -13.14
CA TYR A 41 22.93 -1.63 -13.10
C TYR A 41 21.65 -1.15 -13.78
N GLN A 42 20.74 -2.09 -13.99
CA GLN A 42 19.38 -1.85 -14.44
C GLN A 42 18.40 -2.38 -13.40
N LEU A 43 17.34 -1.64 -13.09
CA LEU A 43 16.22 -2.09 -12.27
C LEU A 43 15.00 -2.26 -13.17
N VAL A 44 14.34 -3.40 -13.04
CA VAL A 44 12.98 -3.62 -13.53
C VAL A 44 12.08 -3.69 -12.30
N ILE A 45 11.16 -2.75 -12.18
CA ILE A 45 10.31 -2.59 -11.01
C ILE A 45 8.87 -2.92 -11.39
N LYS A 46 8.27 -3.89 -10.70
CA LYS A 46 6.85 -4.24 -10.81
C LYS A 46 6.16 -3.96 -9.48
N SER A 47 5.27 -2.98 -9.48
CA SER A 47 4.53 -2.55 -8.28
C SER A 47 3.06 -2.89 -8.41
N ILE A 48 2.53 -3.67 -7.48
CA ILE A 48 1.15 -4.20 -7.52
C ILE A 48 0.45 -3.80 -6.22
N SER A 49 -0.63 -3.02 -6.34
CA SER A 49 -1.40 -2.60 -5.16
C SER A 49 -2.13 -3.81 -4.56
N GLY A 50 -2.09 -3.96 -3.24
CA GLY A 50 -2.71 -5.10 -2.54
C GLY A 50 -1.88 -6.38 -2.54
N LEU A 51 -0.68 -6.37 -3.13
CA LEU A 51 0.23 -7.52 -3.13
C LEU A 51 0.52 -8.02 -1.71
N GLN A 52 0.41 -9.33 -1.53
CA GLN A 52 0.70 -10.10 -0.31
C GLN A 52 1.60 -11.29 -0.65
N TRP A 53 2.34 -11.81 0.33
CA TRP A 53 3.13 -13.04 0.16
C TRP A 53 2.26 -14.22 -0.29
N ASN A 54 1.15 -14.44 0.41
CA ASN A 54 0.09 -15.36 0.06
C ASN A 54 -1.28 -14.67 0.16
N ASN A 55 -2.14 -14.88 -0.83
CA ASN A 55 -3.50 -14.35 -0.88
C ASN A 55 -4.44 -15.42 -1.47
N PRO A 56 -5.10 -16.23 -0.62
CA PRO A 56 -5.96 -17.32 -1.07
C PRO A 56 -7.25 -16.81 -1.72
N TRP A 57 -7.68 -15.58 -1.39
CA TRP A 57 -8.91 -14.99 -1.90
C TRP A 57 -8.71 -14.34 -3.27
N GLN A 58 -7.53 -13.81 -3.55
CA GLN A 58 -7.15 -13.14 -4.79
C GLN A 58 -5.75 -13.58 -5.21
N GLN A 59 -5.66 -14.73 -5.86
CA GLN A 59 -4.39 -15.35 -6.23
C GLN A 59 -3.52 -14.45 -7.12
N GLU A 60 -4.10 -13.54 -7.89
CA GLU A 60 -3.36 -12.54 -8.70
C GLU A 60 -2.54 -11.56 -7.85
N LEU A 61 -2.92 -11.38 -6.59
CA LEU A 61 -2.23 -10.54 -5.60
C LEU A 61 -1.33 -11.35 -4.67
N SER A 62 -1.06 -12.61 -4.99
CA SER A 62 -0.12 -13.48 -4.28
C SER A 62 1.25 -13.46 -4.95
N VAL A 63 2.32 -13.19 -4.19
CA VAL A 63 3.70 -13.28 -4.70
C VAL A 63 3.96 -14.67 -5.27
N ASN A 64 3.50 -15.72 -4.59
CA ASN A 64 3.70 -17.11 -5.00
C ASN A 64 3.13 -17.39 -6.41
N ASN A 65 1.95 -16.86 -6.72
CA ASN A 65 1.36 -17.03 -8.05
C ASN A 65 2.03 -16.13 -9.10
N LEU A 66 2.44 -14.92 -8.70
CA LEU A 66 3.05 -13.95 -9.60
C LEU A 66 4.43 -14.41 -10.08
N ILE A 67 5.27 -14.96 -9.21
CA ILE A 67 6.59 -15.49 -9.60
C ILE A 67 6.46 -16.65 -10.60
N GLU A 68 5.34 -17.38 -10.56
CA GLU A 68 5.05 -18.45 -11.50
C GLU A 68 4.57 -17.95 -12.87
N SER A 69 4.17 -16.69 -12.98
CA SER A 69 3.71 -16.11 -14.25
C SER A 69 4.83 -16.04 -15.30
N THR A 70 4.51 -16.35 -16.56
CA THR A 70 5.47 -16.34 -17.68
C THR A 70 6.24 -15.01 -17.80
N SER A 71 5.54 -13.89 -17.62
CA SER A 71 6.14 -12.54 -17.67
C SER A 71 7.21 -12.31 -16.60
N ILE A 72 6.98 -12.81 -15.37
CA ILE A 72 7.93 -12.65 -14.26
C ILE A 72 9.04 -13.68 -14.36
N LYS A 73 8.74 -14.93 -14.74
CA LYS A 73 9.76 -15.96 -15.00
C LYS A 73 10.82 -15.50 -15.99
N SER A 74 10.42 -14.84 -17.08
CA SER A 74 11.33 -14.26 -18.08
C SER A 74 12.23 -13.15 -17.51
N ILE A 75 11.72 -12.37 -16.55
CA ILE A 75 12.53 -11.35 -15.88
C ILE A 75 13.51 -12.01 -14.90
N ILE A 76 13.04 -12.97 -14.10
CA ILE A 76 13.84 -13.67 -13.09
C ILE A 76 15.00 -14.44 -13.74
N SER A 77 14.74 -15.11 -14.87
CA SER A 77 15.75 -15.89 -15.60
C SER A 77 16.93 -15.07 -16.12
N THR A 78 16.79 -13.74 -16.21
CA THR A 78 17.83 -12.82 -16.71
C THR A 78 18.37 -11.86 -15.66
N CYS A 79 17.80 -11.85 -14.45
CA CYS A 79 18.21 -10.91 -13.41
C CYS A 79 19.37 -11.46 -12.58
N ALA A 80 20.26 -10.57 -12.13
CA ALA A 80 21.33 -10.85 -11.18
C ALA A 80 20.84 -10.91 -9.72
N GLY A 81 19.60 -10.49 -9.45
CA GLY A 81 19.04 -10.50 -8.10
C GLY A 81 17.60 -10.00 -8.05
N ILE A 82 16.88 -10.40 -7.00
CA ILE A 82 15.49 -10.03 -6.73
C ILE A 82 15.41 -9.27 -5.41
N ILE A 83 14.67 -8.18 -5.40
CA ILE A 83 14.35 -7.38 -4.21
C ILE A 83 12.84 -7.46 -4.00
N PHE A 84 12.43 -8.00 -2.85
CA PHE A 84 11.03 -8.00 -2.43
C PHE A 84 10.76 -6.81 -1.49
N MET A 85 9.81 -5.98 -1.87
CA MET A 85 9.25 -4.92 -1.03
C MET A 85 7.77 -5.20 -0.81
N VAL A 86 7.51 -6.31 -0.10
CA VAL A 86 6.18 -6.87 0.14
C VAL A 86 6.05 -7.16 1.63
N GLY A 87 4.89 -6.83 2.22
CA GLY A 87 4.61 -7.20 3.61
C GLY A 87 3.53 -6.36 4.28
N THR A 88 3.34 -5.10 3.85
CA THR A 88 2.40 -4.18 4.52
C THR A 88 0.95 -4.64 4.45
N ASN A 89 0.57 -5.34 3.38
CA ASN A 89 -0.76 -5.95 3.27
C ASN A 89 -0.83 -7.33 3.95
N SER A 90 0.28 -8.06 4.05
CA SER A 90 0.31 -9.40 4.66
C SER A 90 0.13 -9.34 6.17
N ILE A 91 0.77 -8.39 6.85
CA ILE A 91 0.69 -8.21 8.32
C ILE A 91 -0.74 -7.93 8.80
N ARG A 92 -1.64 -7.48 7.90
CA ARG A 92 -3.04 -7.22 8.24
C ARG A 92 -3.89 -8.49 8.38
N SER A 93 -3.43 -9.60 7.79
CA SER A 93 -4.24 -10.80 7.60
C SER A 93 -3.56 -12.07 8.11
N TRP A 94 -2.25 -12.05 8.30
CA TRP A 94 -1.45 -13.22 8.63
C TRP A 94 -0.55 -12.96 9.84
N SER A 95 -0.28 -14.02 10.59
CA SER A 95 0.73 -13.99 11.66
C SER A 95 2.14 -13.83 11.09
N ALA A 96 3.07 -13.32 11.90
CA ALA A 96 4.46 -13.18 11.49
C ALA A 96 5.10 -14.53 11.10
N SER A 97 4.76 -15.61 11.81
CA SER A 97 5.26 -16.96 11.52
C SER A 97 4.81 -17.46 10.14
N GLU A 98 3.55 -17.25 9.78
CA GLU A 98 3.03 -17.63 8.45
C GLU A 98 3.73 -16.84 7.34
N ILE A 99 3.89 -15.52 7.53
CA ILE A 99 4.60 -14.66 6.58
C ILE A 99 6.06 -15.12 6.40
N ILE A 100 6.76 -15.42 7.48
CA ILE A 100 8.15 -15.92 7.42
C ILE A 100 8.20 -17.24 6.66
N GLN A 101 7.26 -18.15 6.92
CA GLN A 101 7.22 -19.44 6.22
C GLN A 101 6.98 -19.27 4.72
N ASP A 102 6.09 -18.37 4.31
CA ASP A 102 5.86 -18.04 2.90
C ASP A 102 7.13 -17.50 2.23
N ILE A 103 7.86 -16.60 2.91
CA ILE A 103 9.14 -16.05 2.42
C ILE A 103 10.17 -17.17 2.22
N VAL A 104 10.27 -18.10 3.18
CA VAL A 104 11.18 -19.24 3.09
C VAL A 104 10.82 -20.12 1.89
N ASN A 105 9.55 -20.49 1.75
CA ASN A 105 9.06 -21.33 0.66
C ASN A 105 9.32 -20.70 -0.71
N ILE A 106 8.98 -19.41 -0.88
CA ILE A 106 9.20 -18.66 -2.12
C ILE A 106 10.69 -18.56 -2.44
N THR A 107 11.52 -18.24 -1.44
CA THR A 107 12.97 -18.13 -1.64
C THR A 107 13.59 -19.46 -2.04
N GLN A 108 13.13 -20.57 -1.43
CA GLN A 108 13.60 -21.90 -1.78
C GLN A 108 13.17 -22.29 -3.19
N SER A 109 11.90 -22.05 -3.57
CA SER A 109 11.39 -22.33 -4.92
C SER A 109 12.15 -21.55 -6.00
N ILE A 110 12.43 -20.26 -5.76
CA ILE A 110 13.24 -19.44 -6.68
C ILE A 110 14.65 -20.02 -6.81
N ARG A 111 15.30 -20.36 -5.70
CA ARG A 111 16.68 -20.88 -5.72
C ARG A 111 16.80 -22.27 -6.32
N SER A 112 15.78 -23.12 -6.17
CA SER A 112 15.77 -24.43 -6.83
C SER A 112 15.49 -24.35 -8.33
N THR A 113 14.90 -23.24 -8.78
CA THR A 113 14.54 -23.03 -10.20
C THR A 113 15.61 -22.22 -10.95
N TYR A 114 16.31 -21.32 -10.27
CA TYR A 114 17.25 -20.36 -10.86
C TYR A 114 18.61 -20.42 -10.18
N ASP A 115 19.50 -21.28 -10.69
CA ASP A 115 20.83 -21.54 -10.12
C ASP A 115 21.67 -20.27 -9.92
N HIS A 116 21.56 -19.30 -10.83
CA HIS A 116 22.31 -18.04 -10.75
C HIS A 116 21.90 -17.16 -9.57
N LEU A 117 20.75 -17.41 -8.94
CA LEU A 117 20.29 -16.71 -7.73
C LEU A 117 20.64 -17.45 -6.44
N ASN A 118 21.31 -18.60 -6.55
CA ASN A 118 21.77 -19.39 -5.41
C ASN A 118 23.13 -18.89 -4.91
N HIS A 119 23.17 -17.68 -4.32
CA HIS A 119 24.42 -17.12 -3.79
C HIS A 119 24.75 -17.63 -2.37
N ILE A 120 26.06 -17.86 -2.15
CA ILE A 120 26.67 -18.50 -0.98
C ILE A 120 26.57 -17.66 0.32
N ASN A 121 26.41 -16.34 0.22
CA ASN A 121 26.29 -15.43 1.38
C ASN A 121 24.88 -15.43 1.97
N LYS A 122 24.42 -16.63 2.36
CA LYS A 122 23.07 -16.92 2.82
C LYS A 122 22.87 -16.49 4.27
N ILE A 123 22.06 -15.45 4.50
CA ILE A 123 21.42 -15.27 5.80
C ILE A 123 20.34 -16.38 5.92
N SER A 124 20.67 -17.45 6.65
CA SER A 124 19.77 -18.55 7.01
C SER A 124 19.16 -18.39 8.42
N TYR A 125 18.17 -19.21 8.76
CA TYR A 125 17.53 -19.26 10.10
C TYR A 125 18.53 -19.50 11.24
N ASN A 126 19.68 -20.13 10.95
CA ASN A 126 20.75 -20.34 11.93
C ASN A 126 21.37 -19.01 12.41
N HIS A 127 21.19 -17.93 11.64
CA HIS A 127 21.60 -16.58 12.03
C HIS A 127 20.57 -15.84 12.87
N LEU A 128 19.35 -16.38 13.01
CA LEU A 128 18.29 -15.80 13.82
C LEU A 128 18.27 -16.39 15.23
N ASN A 129 17.89 -15.57 16.20
CA ASN A 129 17.69 -15.93 17.58
C ASN A 129 16.51 -16.90 17.71
N VAL A 130 16.32 -17.48 18.90
CA VAL A 130 15.28 -18.51 19.12
C VAL A 130 13.88 -17.99 18.78
N ASP A 131 13.66 -16.68 18.93
CA ASP A 131 12.42 -15.99 18.55
C ASP A 131 12.16 -15.89 17.04
N GLY A 132 13.14 -16.20 16.19
CA GLY A 132 13.02 -16.07 14.73
C GLY A 132 12.90 -14.62 14.22
N LEU A 133 13.10 -13.63 15.10
CA LEU A 133 12.92 -12.20 14.79
C LEU A 133 14.23 -11.42 14.91
N HIS A 134 15.04 -11.74 15.91
CA HIS A 134 16.32 -11.07 16.13
C HIS A 134 17.46 -11.84 15.48
N ILE A 135 18.54 -11.16 15.12
CA ILE A 135 19.79 -11.82 14.70
C ILE A 135 20.50 -12.31 15.96
N ARG A 136 21.03 -13.55 15.96
CA ARG A 136 21.86 -14.04 17.08
C ARG A 136 23.05 -13.11 17.27
N ALA A 137 23.36 -12.77 18.52
CA ALA A 137 24.48 -11.88 18.86
C ALA A 137 25.81 -12.27 18.18
N LYS A 138 26.09 -13.58 18.06
CA LYS A 138 27.31 -14.09 17.40
C LYS A 138 27.38 -13.85 15.88
N HIS A 139 26.24 -13.58 15.25
CA HIS A 139 26.13 -13.35 13.81
C HIS A 139 25.87 -11.88 13.47
N THR A 140 25.71 -11.02 14.48
CA THR A 140 25.44 -9.60 14.30
C THR A 140 26.57 -8.94 13.53
N SER A 141 27.84 -9.26 13.82
CA SER A 141 29.00 -8.73 13.09
C SER A 141 29.03 -9.17 11.63
N LEU A 142 28.69 -10.44 11.35
CA LEU A 142 28.63 -10.96 9.98
C LEU A 142 27.53 -10.28 9.17
N ILE A 143 26.31 -10.19 9.72
CA ILE A 143 25.20 -9.54 9.02
C ILE A 143 25.44 -8.04 8.91
N PHE A 144 26.00 -7.41 9.95
CA PHE A 144 26.41 -6.02 9.91
C PHE A 144 27.44 -5.79 8.82
N ASN A 145 28.46 -6.65 8.69
CA ASN A 145 29.45 -6.56 7.62
C ASN A 145 28.83 -6.80 6.24
N ILE A 146 27.92 -7.76 6.07
CA ILE A 146 27.19 -7.96 4.81
C ILE A 146 26.36 -6.71 4.46
N ILE A 147 25.66 -6.12 5.43
CA ILE A 147 24.89 -4.89 5.24
C ILE A 147 25.83 -3.72 4.93
N LEU A 148 26.91 -3.58 5.68
CA LEU A 148 27.91 -2.53 5.56
C LEU A 148 28.62 -2.62 4.22
N ASP A 149 28.99 -3.81 3.76
CA ASP A 149 29.62 -4.05 2.45
C ASP A 149 28.65 -3.71 1.32
N ASN A 150 27.38 -4.11 1.45
CA ASN A 150 26.34 -3.75 0.47
C ASN A 150 26.10 -2.23 0.45
N ILE A 151 25.97 -1.59 1.61
CA ILE A 151 25.77 -0.14 1.73
C ILE A 151 27.01 0.63 1.26
N THR A 152 28.21 0.20 1.62
CA THR A 152 29.48 0.83 1.22
C THR A 152 29.69 0.67 -0.29
N CYS A 153 29.35 -0.49 -0.85
CA CYS A 153 29.32 -0.69 -2.29
C CYS A 153 28.30 0.24 -2.98
N LEU A 154 27.14 0.50 -2.37
CA LEU A 154 26.14 1.47 -2.87
C LEU A 154 26.58 2.94 -2.69
N LEU A 155 27.23 3.28 -1.58
CA LEU A 155 27.63 4.64 -1.20
C LEU A 155 28.87 5.12 -1.95
N ASN A 156 29.90 4.28 -2.06
CA ASN A 156 31.09 4.60 -2.86
C ASN A 156 30.74 4.76 -4.36
N LYS A 157 29.58 4.27 -4.78
CA LYS A 157 29.03 4.42 -6.13
C LYS A 157 28.12 5.65 -6.33
N THR A 158 27.65 6.31 -5.25
CA THR A 158 26.65 7.39 -5.31
C THR A 158 27.18 8.82 -5.07
N ASN A 159 28.49 8.99 -4.82
CA ASN A 159 29.11 10.31 -4.57
C ASN A 159 29.15 11.29 -5.79
N LYS A 160 28.24 11.17 -6.77
CA LYS A 160 28.06 12.16 -7.84
C LYS A 160 26.63 12.56 -8.16
N ILE A 161 25.63 12.27 -7.31
CA ILE A 161 24.24 12.65 -7.61
C ILE A 161 23.74 13.71 -6.63
N LYS A 162 23.58 14.94 -7.14
CA LYS A 162 22.96 16.06 -6.43
C LYS A 162 21.53 15.69 -6.01
N ASN A 163 21.22 15.90 -4.73
CA ASN A 163 19.91 15.72 -4.12
C ASN A 163 18.83 16.49 -4.88
N SER A 164 17.95 15.79 -5.61
CA SER A 164 16.68 16.37 -6.07
C SER A 164 15.66 16.30 -4.93
N GLN A 165 15.72 17.28 -4.03
CA GLN A 165 14.59 17.50 -3.14
C GLN A 165 13.38 17.91 -3.99
N ARG A 166 12.25 17.19 -3.86
CA ARG A 166 10.98 17.60 -4.46
C ARG A 166 10.62 19.00 -3.98
N SER A 167 10.24 19.86 -4.93
CA SER A 167 9.82 21.23 -4.61
C SER A 167 8.64 21.26 -3.64
N SER A 168 8.56 22.33 -2.85
CA SER A 168 7.44 22.60 -1.93
C SER A 168 6.09 22.56 -2.66
N GLU A 169 6.05 23.03 -3.91
CA GLU A 169 4.85 23.00 -4.76
C GLU A 169 4.40 21.59 -5.11
N ALA A 170 5.33 20.66 -5.39
CA ALA A 170 4.98 19.26 -5.64
C ALA A 170 4.37 18.59 -4.39
N LYS A 171 4.88 18.94 -3.20
CA LYS A 171 4.31 18.50 -1.92
C LYS A 171 2.90 19.09 -1.72
N SER A 172 2.72 20.39 -1.96
CA SER A 172 1.43 21.08 -1.82
C SER A 172 0.36 20.51 -2.76
N ARG A 173 0.69 20.31 -4.06
CA ARG A 173 -0.22 19.71 -5.05
C ARG A 173 -0.66 18.30 -4.66
N ARG A 174 0.26 17.49 -4.09
CA ARG A 174 -0.07 16.15 -3.57
C ARG A 174 -1.08 16.24 -2.41
N ASN A 175 -0.81 17.07 -1.42
CA ASN A 175 -1.67 17.20 -0.24
C ASN A 175 -3.07 17.70 -0.63
N LYS A 176 -3.15 18.65 -1.56
CA LYS A 176 -4.44 19.15 -2.11
C LYS A 176 -5.24 18.03 -2.77
N ARG A 177 -4.60 17.19 -3.60
CA ARG A 177 -5.27 16.03 -4.24
C ARG A 177 -5.74 14.99 -3.23
N VAL A 178 -4.92 14.68 -2.23
CA VAL A 178 -5.29 13.73 -1.16
C VAL A 178 -6.48 14.26 -0.36
N HIS A 179 -6.46 15.54 0.02
CA HIS A 179 -7.54 16.16 0.76
C HIS A 179 -8.85 16.21 -0.05
N GLN A 180 -8.78 16.52 -1.34
CA GLN A 180 -9.95 16.46 -2.23
C GLN A 180 -10.56 15.06 -2.33
N ARG A 181 -9.73 14.02 -2.47
CA ARG A 181 -10.21 12.62 -2.50
C ARG A 181 -10.88 12.22 -1.18
N GLN A 182 -10.29 12.58 -0.05
CA GLN A 182 -10.90 12.34 1.27
C GLN A 182 -12.23 13.08 1.41
N LYS A 183 -12.31 14.33 0.93
CA LYS A 183 -13.56 15.12 0.97
C LYS A 183 -14.66 14.47 0.13
N GLN A 184 -14.33 13.97 -1.06
CA GLN A 184 -15.28 13.23 -1.91
C GLN A 184 -15.75 11.92 -1.27
N GLN A 185 -14.84 11.17 -0.63
CA GLN A 185 -15.19 9.95 0.11
C GLN A 185 -16.01 10.22 1.37
N GLN A 186 -15.84 11.37 2.02
CA GLN A 186 -16.68 11.77 3.16
C GLN A 186 -18.07 12.21 2.71
N GLN A 187 -18.19 12.85 1.54
CA GLN A 187 -19.47 13.23 0.96
C GLN A 187 -20.34 12.03 0.55
N SER A 188 -19.73 10.90 0.19
CA SER A 188 -20.47 9.67 -0.16
C SER A 188 -21.05 8.91 1.04
N HIS A 189 -20.80 9.36 2.27
CA HIS A 189 -21.27 8.69 3.48
C HIS A 189 -22.20 9.59 4.29
N ILE A 190 -23.17 10.21 3.62
CA ILE A 190 -24.15 11.09 4.26
C ILE A 190 -25.56 10.64 3.92
N ILE A 191 -26.39 10.45 4.93
CA ILE A 191 -27.84 10.29 4.78
C ILE A 191 -28.52 11.63 5.01
N PHE A 192 -29.48 11.93 4.16
CA PHE A 192 -30.36 13.07 4.28
C PHE A 192 -31.79 12.61 4.62
N ARG A 193 -32.43 13.24 5.61
CA ARG A 193 -33.84 13.04 5.95
C ARG A 193 -34.53 14.39 6.21
N LEU A 194 -35.80 14.46 5.85
CA LEU A 194 -36.69 15.51 6.34
C LEU A 194 -37.08 15.19 7.77
N VAL A 195 -37.15 16.22 8.60
CA VAL A 195 -37.42 16.08 10.02
C VAL A 195 -38.48 17.10 10.42
N ASP A 196 -39.52 16.62 11.08
CA ASP A 196 -40.56 17.50 11.61
C ASP A 196 -39.99 18.41 12.71
N THR A 197 -40.49 19.65 12.77
CA THR A 197 -40.07 20.67 13.74
C THR A 197 -40.15 20.25 15.20
N ILE A 198 -40.97 19.25 15.54
CA ILE A 198 -41.07 18.75 16.92
C ILE A 198 -39.84 17.95 17.37
N TRP A 199 -39.06 17.41 16.44
CA TRP A 199 -37.84 16.68 16.76
C TRP A 199 -36.72 17.63 17.18
N LYS A 200 -36.24 17.46 18.41
CA LYS A 200 -35.04 18.16 18.90
C LYS A 200 -33.80 17.33 18.61
N LEU A 201 -32.66 17.98 18.39
CA LEU A 201 -31.39 17.27 18.14
C LEU A 201 -31.04 16.26 19.26
N LYS A 202 -31.33 16.59 20.52
CA LYS A 202 -31.14 15.69 21.67
C LYS A 202 -31.95 14.40 21.51
N ASP A 203 -33.20 14.53 21.07
CA ASP A 203 -34.11 13.42 20.87
C ASP A 203 -33.68 12.54 19.69
N ILE A 204 -33.27 13.15 18.58
CA ILE A 204 -32.69 12.44 17.43
C ILE A 204 -31.47 11.62 17.84
N LYS A 205 -30.56 12.18 18.66
CA LYS A 205 -29.39 11.46 19.16
C LYS A 205 -29.78 10.22 19.99
N GLN A 206 -30.80 10.35 20.83
CA GLN A 206 -31.33 9.23 21.62
C GLN A 206 -31.96 8.16 20.72
N TYR A 207 -32.75 8.59 19.73
CA TYR A 207 -33.41 7.70 18.78
C TYR A 207 -32.43 6.91 17.92
N LEU A 208 -31.42 7.57 17.36
CA LEU A 208 -30.36 6.91 16.58
C LEU A 208 -29.60 5.89 17.44
N ARG A 209 -29.37 6.19 18.73
CA ARG A 209 -28.76 5.23 19.67
C ARG A 209 -29.67 4.03 19.95
N TYR A 210 -30.97 4.25 20.13
CA TYR A 210 -31.96 3.19 20.31
C TYR A 210 -31.97 2.22 19.11
N LYS A 211 -31.94 2.76 17.88
CA LYS A 211 -31.81 1.97 16.63
C LYS A 211 -30.40 1.41 16.38
N GLN A 212 -29.46 1.57 17.32
CA GLN A 212 -28.07 1.12 17.22
C GLN A 212 -27.27 1.70 16.03
N ILE A 213 -27.65 2.88 15.56
CA ILE A 213 -27.03 3.54 14.41
C ILE A 213 -25.74 4.26 14.84
N LYS A 214 -24.60 3.83 14.30
CA LYS A 214 -23.27 4.40 14.55
C LYS A 214 -22.90 5.45 13.50
N TYR A 215 -22.99 6.73 13.86
CA TYR A 215 -22.60 7.86 13.00
C TYR A 215 -21.30 8.52 13.46
N SER A 216 -20.63 9.23 12.56
CA SER A 216 -19.40 9.99 12.84
C SER A 216 -19.66 11.46 13.13
N GLY A 217 -20.71 12.03 12.56
CA GLY A 217 -21.12 13.41 12.76
C GLY A 217 -22.61 13.58 12.59
N LEU A 218 -23.20 14.44 13.43
CA LEU A 218 -24.60 14.83 13.37
C LEU A 218 -24.69 16.35 13.52
N PRO A 219 -24.58 17.09 12.40
CA PRO A 219 -24.77 18.54 12.38
C PRO A 219 -26.15 18.96 12.90
N ASP A 220 -26.29 20.24 13.25
CA ASP A 220 -27.57 20.81 13.65
C ASP A 220 -28.62 20.72 12.54
N ILE A 221 -29.88 20.64 12.94
CA ILE A 221 -31.02 20.60 12.01
C ILE A 221 -31.17 21.98 11.38
N HIS A 222 -31.15 22.05 10.06
CA HIS A 222 -31.30 23.29 9.32
C HIS A 222 -32.42 23.16 8.29
N ASN A 223 -33.38 24.09 8.29
CA ASN A 223 -34.55 24.06 7.39
C ASN A 223 -35.28 22.71 7.37
N ASN A 224 -35.50 22.10 8.54
CA ASN A 224 -36.15 20.79 8.69
C ASN A 224 -35.41 19.64 7.97
N LYS A 225 -34.09 19.78 7.83
CA LYS A 225 -33.20 18.79 7.21
C LYS A 225 -32.23 18.26 8.24
N LEU A 226 -32.17 16.95 8.34
CA LEU A 226 -31.16 16.22 9.10
C LEU A 226 -30.15 15.59 8.13
N TYR A 227 -28.88 15.81 8.45
CA TYR A 227 -27.77 15.17 7.78
C TYR A 227 -27.06 14.26 8.79
N VAL A 228 -26.89 12.99 8.45
CA VAL A 228 -26.16 12.03 9.29
C VAL A 228 -24.92 11.57 8.54
N GLN A 229 -23.74 11.79 9.11
CA GLN A 229 -22.47 11.44 8.49
C GLN A 229 -21.93 10.11 9.03
N PHE A 230 -21.30 9.31 8.18
CA PHE A 230 -20.77 7.99 8.51
C PHE A 230 -19.29 7.86 8.13
N ASN A 231 -18.55 7.03 8.88
CA ASN A 231 -17.13 6.75 8.59
C ASN A 231 -16.92 5.67 7.52
N ASN A 232 -17.92 4.81 7.30
CA ASN A 232 -17.82 3.68 6.39
C ASN A 232 -19.20 3.36 5.78
N SER A 233 -19.18 2.61 4.67
CA SER A 233 -20.37 2.22 3.92
C SER A 233 -21.28 1.23 4.65
N ILE A 234 -20.74 0.41 5.55
CA ILE A 234 -21.53 -0.59 6.29
C ILE A 234 -22.51 0.10 7.24
N ASN A 235 -22.02 1.08 8.02
CA ASN A 235 -22.87 1.86 8.92
C ASN A 235 -23.88 2.72 8.14
N LEU A 236 -23.48 3.22 6.97
CA LEU A 236 -24.39 3.94 6.07
C LEU A 236 -25.55 3.04 5.64
N GLN A 237 -25.25 1.86 5.08
CA GLN A 237 -26.27 0.91 4.61
C GLN A 237 -27.21 0.47 5.72
N HIS A 238 -26.67 0.18 6.90
CA HIS A 238 -27.48 -0.15 8.07
C HIS A 238 -28.43 0.99 8.43
N ALA A 239 -27.94 2.24 8.45
CA ALA A 239 -28.77 3.40 8.73
C ALA A 239 -29.82 3.66 7.64
N GLU A 240 -29.51 3.41 6.36
CA GLU A 240 -30.49 3.50 5.27
C GLU A 240 -31.63 2.50 5.41
N GLN A 241 -31.32 1.28 5.90
CA GLN A 241 -32.31 0.24 6.18
C GLN A 241 -33.18 0.58 7.40
N CYS A 242 -32.61 1.25 8.40
CA CYS A 242 -33.30 1.55 9.65
C CYS A 242 -34.07 2.89 9.66
N LEU A 243 -33.71 3.84 8.78
CA LEU A 243 -34.32 5.17 8.75
C LEU A 243 -35.13 5.35 7.46
N ALA A 244 -36.42 5.01 7.49
CA ALA A 244 -37.31 5.25 6.36
C ALA A 244 -37.47 6.76 6.05
N LEU A 245 -38.01 7.11 4.88
CA LEU A 245 -38.18 8.51 4.46
C LEU A 245 -39.13 9.33 5.39
N GLY A 246 -39.99 8.66 6.16
CA GLY A 246 -40.91 9.25 7.13
C GLY A 246 -40.56 9.01 8.60
N GLU A 247 -39.41 8.41 8.90
CA GLU A 247 -39.05 8.01 10.28
C GLU A 247 -39.05 9.19 11.27
N PHE A 248 -38.83 10.40 10.77
CA PHE A 248 -38.78 11.63 11.54
C PHE A 248 -40.00 12.54 11.34
N ASP A 249 -41.16 11.97 10.99
CA ASP A 249 -42.41 12.71 11.00
C ASP A 249 -42.98 12.91 12.42
N SER A 250 -44.04 13.72 12.51
CA SER A 250 -44.68 14.02 13.79
C SER A 250 -45.35 12.81 14.45
N SER A 251 -45.81 11.85 13.65
CA SER A 251 -46.56 10.67 14.11
C SER A 251 -45.60 9.67 14.77
N HIS A 252 -44.48 9.38 14.11
CA HIS A 252 -43.41 8.53 14.62
C HIS A 252 -42.82 9.09 15.92
N TYR A 253 -42.61 10.42 16.00
CA TYR A 253 -42.13 11.04 17.24
C TYR A 253 -43.07 10.77 18.42
N ARG A 254 -44.39 10.92 18.21
CA ARG A 254 -45.39 10.69 19.27
C ARG A 254 -45.39 9.24 19.72
N ILE A 255 -45.30 8.29 18.79
CA ILE A 255 -45.22 6.85 19.10
C ILE A 255 -43.96 6.56 19.91
N TRP A 256 -42.80 7.02 19.41
CA TRP A 256 -41.52 6.78 20.06
C TRP A 256 -41.47 7.38 21.48
N MET A 257 -41.97 8.60 21.65
CA MET A 257 -42.03 9.29 22.95
C MET A 257 -42.97 8.62 23.96
N THR A 258 -43.95 7.83 23.51
CA THR A 258 -44.94 7.19 24.38
C THR A 258 -44.62 5.73 24.69
N HIS A 259 -43.97 5.00 23.79
CA HIS A 259 -43.80 3.54 23.90
C HIS A 259 -42.34 3.06 23.90
N GLU A 260 -41.39 3.87 23.41
CA GLU A 260 -40.05 3.37 23.05
C GLU A 260 -38.90 4.24 23.61
N ARG A 261 -39.21 5.18 24.50
CA ARG A 261 -38.19 5.99 25.17
C ARG A 261 -37.72 5.24 26.43
N PRO A 262 -36.49 4.69 26.45
CA PRO A 262 -35.91 4.13 27.68
C PRO A 262 -35.60 5.23 28.70
#